data_AF-A0A4V2HFE2-F1
#
_entry.id   AF-A0A4V2HFE2-F1
#
_cell.length_a   1.000
_cell.length_b   1.000
_cell.length_c   1.000
_cell.angle_alpha   90.00
_cell.angle_beta   90.00
_cell.angle_gamma   90.00
#
_symmetry.space_group_name_H-M   'P 1'
#
loop_
_entity.id
_entity.type
_entity.pdbx_description
1 polymer ?
#
loop_
_entity_poly.entity_id
_entity_poly.type
_entity_poly.pdbx_seq_one_letter_code
_entity_poly.pdbx_strand_id
1 'polypeptide(L)'
;MSTPVAVLAVIDRESERAGGDSYSDGRDLIEVRAAVAELIEAGAELHKAGRRIQSAYRRGEVPGEAIRDEFGKAQRRFAEALSRVGGSK
;
A
#
# COMPACT_ATOMS: atom_id res chain seq x y z
N MET A 1 -11.17 11.66 8.85
CA MET A 1 -11.10 10.56 7.87
C MET A 1 -9.77 10.69 7.14
N SER A 2 -8.95 9.63 7.05
CA SER A 2 -7.66 9.68 6.33
C SER A 2 -7.86 9.41 4.83
N THR A 3 -7.01 9.96 3.97
CA THR A 3 -7.07 9.75 2.50
C THR A 3 -7.13 8.27 2.10
N PRO A 4 -6.34 7.36 2.70
CA PRO A 4 -6.42 5.93 2.35
C PRO A 4 -7.79 5.30 2.64
N VAL A 5 -8.43 5.68 3.75
CA VAL A 5 -9.78 5.20 4.11
C VAL A 5 -10.82 5.74 3.13
N ALA A 6 -10.68 6.99 2.69
CA ALA A 6 -11.59 7.59 1.71
C ALA A 6 -11.50 6.89 0.34
N VAL A 7 -10.30 6.52 -0.11
CA VAL A 7 -10.10 5.78 -1.37
C VAL A 7 -10.78 4.42 -1.31
N LEU A 8 -10.54 3.63 -0.26
CA LEU A 8 -11.16 2.31 -0.10
C LEU A 8 -12.69 2.40 -0.04
N ALA A 9 -13.23 3.38 0.69
CA ALA A 9 -14.67 3.59 0.79
C ALA A 9 -15.34 3.96 -0.55
N VAL A 10 -14.61 4.62 -1.47
CA VAL A 10 -15.10 4.89 -2.82
C VAL A 10 -15.17 3.60 -3.64
N ILE A 11 -14.14 2.76 -3.57
CA ILE A 11 -14.11 1.48 -4.30
C ILE A 11 -15.22 0.55 -3.79
N ASP A 12 -15.42 0.46 -2.47
CA ASP A 12 -16.48 -0.36 -1.86
C ASP A 12 -17.86 0.07 -2.39
N ARG A 13 -18.13 1.37 -2.45
CA ARG A 13 -19.40 1.91 -2.99
C ARG A 13 -19.59 1.61 -4.47
N GLU A 14 -18.54 1.75 -5.29
CA GLU A 14 -18.64 1.47 -6.71
C GLU A 14 -18.81 -0.04 -6.98
N SER A 15 -18.19 -0.89 -6.16
CA SER A 15 -18.40 -2.35 -6.21
C SER A 15 -19.86 -2.69 -5.90
N GLU A 16 -20.44 -2.13 -4.84
CA GLU A 16 -21.86 -2.31 -4.51
C GLU A 16 -22.77 -1.84 -5.65
N ARG A 17 -22.46 -0.69 -6.26
CA ARG A 17 -23.20 -0.15 -7.41
C ARG A 17 -23.10 -1.04 -8.65
N ALA A 18 -21.99 -1.74 -8.83
CA ALA A 18 -21.77 -2.71 -9.89
C ALA A 18 -22.36 -4.11 -9.58
N GLY A 19 -23.08 -4.27 -8.47
CA GLY A 19 -23.70 -5.53 -8.07
C GLY A 19 -22.78 -6.48 -7.30
N GLY A 20 -21.68 -5.96 -6.75
CA GLY A 20 -20.76 -6.69 -5.89
C GLY A 20 -20.11 -7.89 -6.56
N ASP A 21 -19.90 -8.96 -5.80
CA ASP A 21 -19.28 -10.20 -6.27
C ASP A 21 -20.11 -10.99 -7.30
N SER A 22 -21.37 -10.61 -7.48
CA SER A 22 -22.32 -11.31 -8.34
C SER A 22 -22.14 -10.97 -9.83
N TYR A 23 -21.41 -9.90 -10.16
CA TYR A 23 -21.16 -9.45 -11.53
C TYR A 23 -19.68 -9.25 -11.79
N SER A 24 -19.25 -9.36 -13.06
CA SER A 24 -17.82 -9.22 -13.45
C SER A 24 -17.23 -7.91 -12.94
N ASP A 25 -17.88 -6.79 -13.24
CA ASP A 25 -17.34 -5.46 -12.95
C ASP A 25 -17.25 -5.22 -11.43
N GLY A 26 -18.19 -5.76 -10.66
CA GLY A 26 -18.13 -5.69 -9.20
C GLY A 26 -17.05 -6.58 -8.59
N ARG A 27 -16.74 -7.75 -9.17
CA ARG A 27 -15.57 -8.58 -8.80
C ARG A 27 -14.25 -7.91 -9.12
N ASP A 28 -14.13 -7.31 -10.30
CA ASP A 28 -12.92 -6.58 -10.69
C ASP A 28 -12.64 -5.42 -9.70
N LEU A 29 -13.69 -4.70 -9.28
CA LEU A 29 -13.57 -3.66 -8.26
C LEU A 29 -13.19 -4.21 -6.88
N ILE A 30 -13.62 -5.41 -6.50
CA ILE A 30 -13.19 -6.09 -5.25
C ILE A 30 -11.70 -6.46 -5.34
N GLU A 31 -11.22 -6.93 -6.49
CA GLU A 31 -9.81 -7.22 -6.71
C GLU A 31 -8.96 -5.94 -6.65
N VAL A 32 -9.41 -4.87 -7.30
CA VAL A 32 -8.77 -3.55 -7.23
C VAL A 32 -8.73 -3.04 -5.80
N ARG A 33 -9.83 -3.18 -5.03
CA ARG A 33 -9.88 -2.80 -3.61
C ARG A 33 -8.82 -3.55 -2.80
N ALA A 34 -8.67 -4.85 -3.01
CA ALA A 34 -7.68 -5.66 -2.31
C ALA A 34 -6.25 -5.22 -2.65
N ALA A 35 -5.95 -5.00 -3.93
CA ALA A 35 -4.63 -4.53 -4.37
C ALA A 35 -4.30 -3.12 -3.81
N VAL A 36 -5.28 -2.21 -3.79
CA VAL A 36 -5.09 -0.86 -3.22
C VAL A 36 -4.89 -0.91 -1.71
N ALA A 37 -5.61 -1.79 -1.00
CA ALA A 37 -5.41 -1.98 0.45
C ALA A 37 -3.98 -2.48 0.73
N GLU A 38 -3.49 -3.46 -0.03
CA GLU A 38 -2.11 -3.95 0.08
C GLU A 38 -1.09 -2.83 -0.19
N LEU A 39 -1.33 -1.99 -1.21
CA LEU A 39 -0.45 -0.85 -1.52
C LEU A 39 -0.41 0.18 -0.37
N ILE A 40 -1.55 0.47 0.26
CA ILE A 40 -1.64 1.37 1.42
C ILE A 40 -0.83 0.81 2.59
N GLU A 41 -0.97 -0.48 2.89
CA GLU A 41 -0.23 -1.16 3.96
C GLU A 41 1.28 -1.13 3.70
N ALA A 42 1.70 -1.51 2.48
CA ALA A 42 3.10 -1.46 2.07
C ALA A 42 3.68 -0.04 2.13
N GLY A 43 2.89 0.97 1.75
CA GLY A 43 3.27 2.38 1.87
C GLY A 43 3.47 2.82 3.33
N ALA A 44 2.62 2.36 4.24
CA ALA A 44 2.76 2.62 5.67
C ALA A 44 4.02 1.95 6.26
N GLU A 45 4.32 0.71 5.86
CA GLU A 45 5.56 0.02 6.24
C GLU A 45 6.79 0.79 5.75
N LEU A 46 6.81 1.19 4.47
CA LEU A 46 7.90 1.94 3.88
C LEU A 46 8.09 3.31 4.56
N HIS A 47 7.00 4.02 4.85
CA HIS A 47 7.07 5.29 5.57
C HIS A 47 7.67 5.11 6.97
N LYS A 48 7.25 4.07 7.70
CA LYS A 48 7.77 3.74 9.03
C LYS A 48 9.27 3.43 8.98
N ALA A 49 9.71 2.62 8.01
CA ALA A 49 11.13 2.30 7.82
C ALA A 49 11.95 3.56 7.45
N GLY A 50 11.44 4.41 6.56
CA GLY A 50 12.07 5.68 6.19
C GLY A 50 12.22 6.64 7.38
N ARG A 51 11.21 6.70 8.27
CA ARG A 51 11.27 7.48 9.52
C ARG A 51 12.39 7.00 10.45
N ARG A 52 12.67 5.70 10.50
CA ARG A 52 13.79 5.14 11.29
C ARG A 52 15.15 5.55 10.73
N ILE A 53 15.32 5.47 9.40
CA ILE A 53 16.53 5.97 8.71
C ILE A 53 16.73 7.47 9.01
N GLN A 54 15.70 8.28 8.80
CA GLN A 54 15.76 9.72 9.06
C GLN A 54 16.06 10.03 10.54
N SER A 55 15.58 9.19 11.46
CA SER A 55 15.84 9.34 12.90
C SER A 55 17.30 9.05 13.24
N ALA A 56 17.92 8.02 12.64
CA ALA A 56 19.34 7.74 12.80
C ALA A 56 20.21 8.91 12.31
N TYR A 57 19.94 9.42 11.10
CA TYR A 57 20.65 10.59 10.58
C TYR A 57 20.48 11.82 11.45
N ARG A 58 19.28 12.06 12.00
CA ARG A 58 19.04 13.18 12.93
C ARG A 58 19.82 13.07 14.24
N ARG A 59 20.18 11.86 14.68
CA ARG A 59 21.06 11.63 15.84
C ARG A 59 22.55 11.68 15.49
N GLY A 60 22.91 11.93 14.22
CA GLY A 60 24.29 11.84 13.75
C GLY A 60 24.81 10.41 13.61
N GLU A 61 23.91 9.42 13.64
CA GLU A 61 24.24 8.00 13.50
C GLU A 61 24.17 7.57 12.04
N VAL A 62 25.06 6.66 11.63
CA VAL A 62 24.89 5.91 10.39
C VAL A 62 23.83 4.83 10.62
N PRO A 63 22.75 4.75 9.81
CA PRO A 63 21.76 3.69 9.95
C PRO A 63 22.41 2.30 9.89
N GLY A 64 22.18 1.48 10.92
CA GLY A 64 22.68 0.11 10.97
C GLY A 64 22.18 -0.73 9.79
N GLU A 65 22.90 -1.80 9.47
CA GLU A 65 22.55 -2.74 8.39
C GLU A 65 21.10 -3.24 8.50
N ALA A 66 20.66 -3.64 9.69
CA ALA A 66 19.29 -4.07 9.94
C ALA A 66 18.22 -3.02 9.55
N ILE A 67 18.47 -1.73 9.79
CA ILE A 67 17.54 -0.64 9.43
C ILE A 67 17.50 -0.45 7.91
N ARG A 68 18.66 -0.54 7.25
CA ARG A 68 18.76 -0.45 5.79
C ARG A 68 18.10 -1.64 5.10
N ASP A 69 18.27 -2.84 5.65
CA ASP A 69 17.63 -4.06 5.15
C ASP A 69 16.11 -4.01 5.30
N GLU A 70 15.61 -3.55 6.44
CA GLU A 70 14.17 -3.35 6.67
C GLU A 70 13.58 -2.37 5.64
N PHE A 71 14.27 -1.24 5.41
CA PHE A 71 13.85 -0.28 4.39
C PHE A 71 13.88 -0.86 2.98
N GLY A 72 14.95 -1.59 2.61
CA GLY A 72 15.05 -2.24 1.31
C GLY A 72 13.96 -3.31 1.08
N LYS A 73 13.59 -4.07 2.13
CA LYS A 73 12.46 -5.02 2.09
C LYS A 73 11.13 -4.28 1.90
N ALA A 74 10.91 -3.19 2.65
CA ALA A 74 9.69 -2.39 2.52
C ALA A 74 9.59 -1.73 1.14
N GLN A 75 10.70 -1.27 0.56
CA GLN A 75 10.74 -0.74 -0.81
C GLN A 75 10.34 -1.78 -1.85
N ARG A 76 10.85 -3.02 -1.74
CA ARG A 76 10.47 -4.11 -2.65
C ARG A 76 9.00 -4.46 -2.54
N ARG A 77 8.48 -4.61 -1.32
CA ARG A 77 7.04 -4.86 -1.09
C ARG A 77 6.16 -3.76 -1.66
N PHE A 78 6.55 -2.49 -1.47
CA PHE A 78 5.82 -1.37 -2.04
C PHE A 78 5.82 -1.40 -3.57
N ALA A 79 6.97 -1.67 -4.19
CA ALA A 79 7.07 -1.80 -5.65
C ALA A 79 6.25 -2.99 -6.19
N GLU A 80 6.26 -4.12 -5.50
CA GLU A 80 5.44 -5.30 -5.84
C GLU A 80 3.95 -4.98 -5.75
N ALA A 81 3.50 -4.35 -4.65
CA ALA A 81 2.10 -3.94 -4.49
C ALA A 81 1.67 -2.92 -5.54
N LEU A 82 2.54 -1.95 -5.87
CA LEU A 82 2.28 -0.95 -6.91
C LEU A 82 2.13 -1.59 -8.28
N SER A 83 2.96 -2.60 -8.59
CA SER A 83 2.86 -3.37 -9.83
C SER A 83 1.57 -4.16 -9.94
N ARG A 84 1.00 -4.65 -8.83
CA ARG A 84 -0.30 -5.35 -8.85
C ARG A 84 -1.44 -4.40 -9.15
N VAL A 85 -1.47 -3.22 -8.53
CA VAL A 85 -2.47 -2.18 -8.82
C VAL A 85 -2.37 -1.69 -10.27
N GLY A 86 -1.16 -1.49 -10.80
CA GLY A 86 -0.96 -1.07 -12.19
C GLY A 86 -1.14 -2.19 -13.23
N GLY A 87 -1.17 -3.45 -12.79
CA GLY A 87 -1.28 -4.65 -13.62
C GLY A 87 -2.66 -5.28 -13.67
N SER A 88 -3.58 -4.92 -12.76
CA SER A 88 -4.99 -5.30 -12.81
C SER A 88 -5.63 -4.69 -14.08
N LYS A 89 -5.87 -5.54 -15.08
CA LYS A 89 -6.60 -5.25 -16.31
C LYS A 89 -7.76 -6.20 -16.45
#